data_AF-A0A966PR29-F1
#
_entry.id   AF-A0A966PR29-F1
#
_cell.length_a   1.000
_cell.length_b   1.000
_cell.length_c   1.000
_cell.angle_alpha   90.00
_cell.angle_beta   90.00
_cell.angle_gamma   90.00
#
_symmetry.space_group_name_H-M   'P 1'
#
loop_
_entity.id
_entity.type
_entity.pdbx_description
1 polymer ?
#
loop_
_entity_poly.entity_id
_entity_poly.type
_entity_poly.pdbx_seq_one_letter_code
_entity_poly.pdbx_strand_id
1 'polypeptide(L)'
;MSSDSAPVRVPWTIEQQRSAILDFFATVEARSWCSRCCRKFGLPEDMVGDVLSSAYIRVASALDRRTVPFDDMSTIDSASRYAARACENASIDFARAARRRREVPTVNDEMSDIGSDDANLAMRAGRWALEEMRRVVVTLSREGHPCSGCPPEVVLAAALQIINSQLMGDSASISDLMYEALEAVDTDFPGGKSDAARQRKMRCGRCVLGLLRRAVEVIEERS
;
A
#
# COMPACT_ATOMS: atom_id res chain seq x y z
N MET A 1 -4.86 -57.89 28.33
CA MET A 1 -5.05 -56.43 28.50
C MET A 1 -3.89 -55.78 27.79
N SER A 2 -4.05 -55.46 26.50
CA SER A 2 -2.99 -54.85 25.70
C SER A 2 -3.02 -53.35 25.96
N SER A 3 -1.99 -52.85 26.63
CA SER A 3 -1.77 -51.43 26.81
C SER A 3 -1.39 -50.82 25.47
N ASP A 4 -2.37 -50.20 24.82
CA ASP A 4 -2.20 -49.41 23.62
C ASP A 4 -1.50 -48.10 24.03
N SER A 5 -0.17 -48.15 24.16
CA SER A 5 0.65 -46.98 24.42
C SER A 5 0.59 -46.09 23.18
N ALA A 6 -0.32 -45.12 23.19
CA ALA A 6 -0.39 -44.08 22.18
C ALA A 6 1.02 -43.50 21.98
N PRO A 7 1.51 -43.35 20.73
CA PRO A 7 2.85 -42.85 20.48
C PRO A 7 2.99 -41.49 21.15
N VAL A 8 3.98 -41.37 22.05
CA VAL A 8 4.36 -40.11 22.69
C VAL A 8 4.74 -39.16 21.57
N ARG A 9 3.83 -38.25 21.20
CA ARG A 9 4.11 -37.20 20.22
C ARG A 9 5.10 -36.26 20.88
N VAL A 10 6.36 -36.35 20.47
CA VAL A 10 7.38 -35.40 20.88
C VAL A 10 6.92 -34.02 20.39
N PRO A 11 6.66 -33.06 21.28
CA PRO A 11 6.24 -31.73 20.87
C PRO A 11 7.34 -31.09 20.02
N TRP A 12 6.95 -30.42 18.95
CA TRP A 12 7.90 -29.72 18.10
C TRP A 12 8.59 -28.59 18.88
N THR A 13 9.88 -28.39 18.60
CA THR A 13 10.58 -27.20 19.09
C THR A 13 10.01 -25.95 18.42
N ILE A 14 10.27 -24.78 19.02
CA ILE A 14 9.83 -23.51 18.44
C ILE A 14 10.44 -23.29 17.04
N GLU A 15 11.68 -23.72 16.80
CA GLU A 15 12.32 -23.66 15.49
C GLU A 15 11.63 -24.56 14.46
N GLN A 16 11.26 -25.78 14.84
CA GLN A 16 10.52 -26.71 13.98
C GLN A 16 9.15 -26.14 13.61
N GLN A 17 8.43 -25.57 14.59
CA GLN A 17 7.15 -24.89 14.35
C GLN A 17 7.32 -23.69 13.42
N ARG A 18 8.33 -22.84 13.67
CA ARG A 18 8.63 -21.67 12.84
C ARG A 18 8.91 -22.06 11.39
N SER A 19 9.79 -23.04 11.16
CA SER A 19 10.11 -23.54 9.83
C SER A 19 8.85 -24.04 9.14
N ALA A 20 8.11 -24.95 9.77
CA ALA A 20 6.92 -25.55 9.17
C ALA A 20 5.82 -24.54 8.82
N ILE A 21 5.65 -23.48 9.62
CA ILE A 21 4.71 -22.39 9.32
C ILE A 21 5.20 -21.57 8.12
N LEU A 22 6.48 -21.22 8.08
CA LEU A 22 7.04 -20.36 7.03
C LEU A 22 7.16 -21.10 5.69
N ASP A 23 7.50 -22.38 5.72
CA ASP A 23 7.61 -23.25 4.54
C ASP A 23 6.29 -23.32 3.77
N PHE A 24 5.14 -23.25 4.47
CA PHE A 24 3.83 -23.19 3.83
C PHE A 24 3.74 -22.07 2.79
N PHE A 25 4.28 -20.87 3.06
CA PHE A 25 4.15 -19.72 2.15
C PHE A 25 4.87 -19.90 0.81
N ALA A 26 5.84 -20.82 0.74
CA ALA A 26 6.55 -21.15 -0.49
C ALA A 26 5.80 -22.17 -1.37
N THR A 27 4.69 -22.74 -0.88
CA THR A 27 3.96 -23.81 -1.56
C THR A 27 2.93 -23.32 -2.59
N VAL A 28 2.55 -24.20 -3.52
CA VAL A 28 1.46 -23.94 -4.47
C VAL A 28 0.11 -23.89 -3.74
N GLU A 29 -0.03 -24.68 -2.67
CA GLU A 29 -1.18 -24.74 -1.80
C GLU A 29 -1.47 -23.37 -1.16
N ALA A 30 -0.44 -22.66 -0.70
CA ALA A 30 -0.60 -21.31 -0.13
C ALA A 30 -1.10 -20.29 -1.15
N ARG A 31 -0.57 -20.33 -2.38
CA ARG A 31 -1.05 -19.47 -3.48
C ARG A 31 -2.50 -19.78 -3.85
N SER A 32 -2.84 -21.06 -3.96
CA SER A 32 -4.22 -21.53 -4.22
C SER A 32 -5.19 -21.13 -3.10
N TRP A 33 -4.76 -21.22 -1.85
CA TRP A 33 -5.53 -20.76 -0.69
C TRP A 33 -5.77 -19.25 -0.72
N CYS A 34 -4.73 -18.45 -1.00
CA CYS A 34 -4.86 -17.00 -1.13
C CYS A 34 -5.79 -16.61 -2.29
N SER A 35 -5.68 -17.26 -3.44
CA SER A 35 -6.62 -17.07 -4.57
C SER A 35 -8.08 -17.34 -4.18
N ARG A 36 -8.34 -18.42 -3.41
CA ARG A 36 -9.68 -18.68 -2.87
C ARG A 36 -10.14 -17.59 -1.91
N CYS A 37 -9.25 -17.08 -1.06
CA CYS A 37 -9.57 -15.99 -0.14
C CYS A 37 -9.86 -14.69 -0.91
N CYS A 38 -9.05 -14.32 -1.89
CA CYS A 38 -9.29 -13.15 -2.73
C CYS A 38 -10.67 -13.22 -3.39
N ARG A 39 -11.01 -14.35 -4.03
CA ARG A 39 -12.34 -14.58 -4.61
C ARG A 39 -13.46 -14.49 -3.56
N LYS A 40 -13.29 -15.12 -2.40
CA LYS A 40 -14.27 -15.10 -1.29
C LYS A 40 -14.56 -13.68 -0.80
N PHE A 41 -13.56 -12.81 -0.78
CA PHE A 41 -13.69 -11.44 -0.27
C PHE A 41 -13.83 -10.37 -1.37
N GLY A 42 -13.95 -10.76 -2.64
CA GLY A 42 -14.14 -9.86 -3.77
C GLY A 42 -12.90 -9.03 -4.12
N LEU A 43 -11.71 -9.55 -3.82
CA LEU A 43 -10.44 -8.95 -4.21
C LEU A 43 -10.04 -9.40 -5.62
N PRO A 44 -9.41 -8.52 -6.42
CA PRO A 44 -8.78 -8.87 -7.68
C PRO A 44 -7.75 -10.01 -7.57
N GLU A 45 -7.52 -10.73 -8.67
CA GLU A 45 -6.62 -11.89 -8.71
C GLU A 45 -5.13 -11.50 -8.65
N ASP A 46 -4.77 -10.32 -9.14
CA ASP A 46 -3.42 -9.75 -9.02
C ASP A 46 -3.01 -9.50 -7.56
N MET A 47 -3.97 -9.27 -6.65
CA MET A 47 -3.71 -9.10 -5.21
C MET A 47 -3.32 -10.39 -4.47
N VAL A 48 -3.36 -11.56 -5.12
CA VAL A 48 -2.98 -12.84 -4.48
C VAL A 48 -1.53 -12.80 -3.98
N GLY A 49 -0.63 -12.15 -4.73
CA GLY A 49 0.76 -11.96 -4.32
C GLY A 49 0.90 -11.06 -3.08
N ASP A 50 0.13 -9.98 -3.03
CA ASP A 50 0.16 -9.02 -1.91
C ASP A 50 -0.41 -9.63 -0.63
N VAL A 51 -1.50 -10.38 -0.74
CA VAL A 51 -2.09 -11.13 0.38
C VAL A 51 -1.09 -12.14 0.95
N LEU A 52 -0.45 -12.92 0.08
CA LEU A 52 0.53 -13.93 0.47
C LEU A 52 1.74 -13.28 1.16
N SER A 53 2.26 -12.19 0.59
CA SER A 53 3.43 -11.47 1.11
C SER A 53 3.13 -10.77 2.43
N SER A 54 1.97 -10.11 2.53
CA SER A 54 1.52 -9.47 3.78
C SER A 54 1.33 -10.48 4.91
N ALA A 55 0.72 -11.63 4.61
CA ALA A 55 0.55 -12.72 5.57
C ALA A 55 1.91 -13.29 6.01
N TYR A 56 2.83 -13.54 5.07
CA TYR A 56 4.19 -14.01 5.37
C TYR A 56 4.92 -13.04 6.30
N ILE A 57 4.99 -11.74 5.96
CA ILE A 57 5.72 -10.73 6.76
C ILE A 57 5.15 -10.68 8.18
N ARG A 58 3.82 -10.62 8.32
CA ARG A 58 3.17 -10.56 9.64
C ARG A 58 3.47 -11.80 10.47
N VAL A 59 3.40 -12.98 9.85
CA VAL A 59 3.70 -14.24 10.52
C VAL A 59 5.17 -14.33 10.91
N ALA A 60 6.10 -14.00 10.00
CA ALA A 60 7.53 -13.98 10.27
C ALA A 60 7.86 -13.04 11.44
N SER A 61 7.35 -11.81 11.43
CA SER A 61 7.56 -10.85 12.53
C SER A 61 6.89 -11.26 13.85
N ALA A 62 5.76 -11.97 13.81
CA ALA A 62 5.12 -12.50 15.02
C ALA A 62 5.91 -13.68 15.59
N LEU A 63 6.41 -14.55 14.72
CA LEU A 63 7.21 -15.71 15.09
C LEU A 63 8.56 -15.32 15.67
N ASP A 64 9.24 -14.32 15.08
CA ASP A 64 10.54 -13.84 15.54
C ASP A 64 10.51 -13.37 17.02
N ARG A 65 9.44 -12.66 17.39
CA ARG A 65 9.20 -12.18 18.77
C ARG A 65 8.76 -13.26 19.74
N ARG A 66 8.37 -14.44 19.26
CA ARG A 66 7.82 -15.52 20.10
C ARG A 66 8.97 -16.31 20.72
N THR A 67 8.99 -16.45 22.05
CA THR A 67 10.04 -17.19 22.78
C THR A 67 9.60 -18.56 23.28
N VAL A 68 8.31 -18.88 23.19
CA VAL A 68 7.70 -20.13 23.68
C VAL A 68 7.02 -20.85 22.53
N PRO A 69 7.10 -22.18 22.41
CA PRO A 69 6.38 -22.92 21.37
C PRO A 69 4.85 -22.74 21.48
N PHE A 70 4.13 -23.13 20.43
CA PHE A 70 2.69 -23.30 20.48
C PHE A 70 2.38 -24.68 21.08
N ASP A 71 1.51 -24.71 22.10
CA ASP A 71 1.20 -25.95 22.83
C ASP A 71 0.58 -27.02 21.93
N ASP A 72 -0.31 -26.61 21.01
CA ASP A 72 -1.07 -27.53 20.15
C ASP A 72 -0.45 -27.77 18.76
N MET A 73 0.76 -27.26 18.50
CA MET A 73 1.37 -27.34 17.17
C MET A 73 2.45 -28.42 17.09
N SER A 74 2.04 -29.60 16.63
CA SER A 74 2.93 -30.78 16.50
C SER A 74 2.90 -31.43 15.12
N THR A 75 2.20 -30.84 14.15
CA THR A 75 2.06 -31.39 12.79
C THR A 75 2.12 -30.33 11.70
N ILE A 76 2.53 -30.73 10.49
CA ILE A 76 2.57 -29.85 9.30
C ILE A 76 1.17 -29.29 8.99
N ASP A 77 0.12 -30.08 9.18
CA ASP A 77 -1.26 -29.64 8.99
C ASP A 77 -1.65 -28.53 9.98
N SER A 78 -1.27 -28.64 11.26
CA SER A 78 -1.51 -27.58 12.24
C SER A 78 -0.77 -26.28 11.91
N ALA A 79 0.48 -26.38 11.46
CA ALA A 79 1.28 -25.23 11.01
C ALA A 79 0.70 -24.59 9.74
N SER A 80 0.31 -25.41 8.76
CA SER A 80 -0.35 -24.96 7.52
C SER A 80 -1.66 -24.26 7.79
N ARG A 81 -2.49 -24.76 8.73
CA ARG A 81 -3.74 -24.09 9.14
C ARG A 81 -3.50 -22.74 9.79
N TYR A 82 -2.45 -22.63 10.62
CA TYR A 82 -2.04 -21.37 11.21
C TYR A 82 -1.67 -20.34 10.12
N ALA A 83 -0.82 -20.75 9.17
CA ALA A 83 -0.42 -19.89 8.06
C ALA A 83 -1.60 -19.52 7.14
N ALA A 84 -2.46 -20.49 6.80
CA ALA A 84 -3.66 -20.29 5.99
C ALA A 84 -4.64 -19.29 6.65
N ARG A 85 -4.78 -19.34 7.98
CA ARG A 85 -5.57 -18.35 8.73
C ARG A 85 -4.97 -16.95 8.65
N ALA A 86 -3.64 -16.82 8.64
CA ALA A 86 -2.99 -15.53 8.42
C ALA A 86 -3.30 -14.96 7.03
N CYS A 87 -3.31 -15.80 5.98
CA CYS A 87 -3.74 -15.39 4.64
C CYS A 87 -5.21 -14.96 4.58
N GLU A 88 -6.10 -15.68 5.27
CA GLU A 88 -7.52 -15.31 5.37
C GLU A 88 -7.68 -13.95 6.07
N ASN A 89 -6.99 -13.73 7.19
CA ASN A 89 -7.00 -12.45 7.91
C ASN A 89 -6.45 -11.30 7.07
N ALA A 90 -5.33 -11.51 6.36
CA ALA A 90 -4.78 -10.51 5.45
C ALA A 90 -5.79 -10.16 4.34
N SER A 91 -6.47 -11.15 3.77
CA SER A 91 -7.51 -10.92 2.75
C SER A 91 -8.68 -10.11 3.29
N ILE A 92 -9.13 -10.38 4.52
CA ILE A 92 -10.17 -9.60 5.20
C ILE A 92 -9.71 -8.15 5.37
N ASP A 93 -8.46 -7.92 5.76
CA ASP A 93 -7.94 -6.57 5.95
C ASP A 93 -7.88 -5.78 4.63
N PHE A 94 -7.41 -6.41 3.56
CA PHE A 94 -7.44 -5.82 2.22
C PHE A 94 -8.88 -5.53 1.76
N ALA A 95 -9.82 -6.45 2.00
CA ALA A 95 -11.21 -6.24 1.64
C ALA A 95 -11.86 -5.11 2.46
N ARG A 96 -11.54 -5.02 3.76
CA ARG A 96 -11.96 -3.91 4.62
C ARG A 96 -11.36 -2.59 4.16
N ALA A 97 -10.09 -2.56 3.79
CA ALA A 97 -9.44 -1.37 3.23
C ALA A 97 -10.10 -0.94 1.92
N ALA A 98 -10.36 -1.88 1.02
CA ALA A 98 -11.06 -1.62 -0.24
C ALA A 98 -12.50 -1.13 -0.03
N ARG A 99 -13.24 -1.67 0.96
CA ARG A 99 -14.59 -1.18 1.32
C ARG A 99 -14.55 0.20 1.95
N ARG A 100 -13.63 0.48 2.86
CA ARG A 100 -13.45 1.82 3.43
C ARG A 100 -13.18 2.86 2.34
N ARG A 101 -12.38 2.51 1.32
CA ARG A 101 -12.16 3.37 0.14
C ARG A 101 -13.44 3.62 -0.70
N ARG A 102 -14.44 2.73 -0.63
CA ARG A 102 -15.73 2.86 -1.33
C ARG A 102 -16.82 3.54 -0.47
N GLU A 103 -16.75 3.40 0.85
CA GLU A 103 -17.78 3.86 1.80
C GLU A 103 -17.52 5.26 2.37
N VAL A 104 -16.36 5.87 2.11
CA VAL A 104 -16.19 7.31 2.36
C VAL A 104 -17.15 8.02 1.40
N PRO A 105 -18.23 8.66 1.88
CA PRO A 105 -18.97 9.58 1.04
C PRO A 105 -17.96 10.63 0.65
N THR A 106 -17.80 10.87 -0.65
CA THR A 106 -17.34 12.14 -1.18
C THR A 106 -18.20 13.22 -0.53
N VAL A 107 -17.79 13.69 0.64
CA VAL A 107 -18.26 14.95 1.17
C VAL A 107 -17.85 15.93 0.10
N ASN A 108 -18.86 16.43 -0.61
CA ASN A 108 -18.75 17.56 -1.52
C ASN A 108 -17.95 18.63 -0.78
N ASP A 109 -16.65 18.71 -1.09
CA ASP A 109 -15.93 19.94 -0.90
C ASP A 109 -16.11 20.67 -2.23
N GLU A 110 -17.07 21.60 -2.21
CA GLU A 110 -17.31 22.59 -3.25
C GLU A 110 -16.02 23.38 -3.49
N MET A 111 -15.10 22.83 -4.27
CA MET A 111 -14.03 23.52 -4.96
C MET A 111 -13.69 22.76 -6.25
N SER A 112 -14.72 22.49 -7.04
CA SER A 112 -14.57 22.36 -8.49
C SER A 112 -14.19 23.74 -9.04
N ASP A 113 -12.90 24.07 -9.15
CA ASP A 113 -12.38 24.78 -10.34
C ASP A 113 -10.85 24.91 -10.45
N ILE A 114 -10.08 23.88 -10.08
CA ILE A 114 -8.66 23.83 -10.46
C ILE A 114 -8.36 22.46 -11.07
N GLY A 115 -8.76 22.29 -12.33
CA GLY A 115 -8.12 21.39 -13.28
C GLY A 115 -8.20 19.89 -13.00
N SER A 116 -9.40 19.35 -12.75
CA SER A 116 -9.64 17.91 -12.57
C SER A 116 -9.34 17.05 -13.81
N ASP A 117 -9.14 17.67 -14.97
CA ASP A 117 -9.06 16.93 -16.24
C ASP A 117 -7.60 16.64 -16.66
N ASP A 118 -6.64 17.51 -16.36
CA ASP A 118 -5.26 17.32 -16.82
C ASP A 118 -4.46 16.30 -15.99
N ALA A 119 -4.70 16.20 -14.68
CA ALA A 119 -4.02 15.21 -13.84
C ALA A 119 -4.56 13.78 -14.06
N ASN A 120 -5.78 13.67 -14.60
CA ASN A 120 -6.36 12.41 -15.07
C ASN A 120 -5.80 11.98 -16.45
N LEU A 121 -5.16 12.87 -17.20
CA LEU A 121 -4.65 12.59 -18.54
C LEU A 121 -3.42 11.67 -18.49
N ALA A 122 -2.48 11.94 -17.58
CA ALA A 122 -1.34 11.05 -17.31
C ALA A 122 -1.77 9.67 -16.76
N MET A 123 -2.88 9.60 -16.02
CA MET A 123 -3.44 8.36 -15.50
C MET A 123 -3.95 7.41 -16.60
N ARG A 124 -4.29 7.90 -17.79
CA ARG A 124 -4.68 7.06 -18.94
C ARG A 124 -3.49 6.45 -19.69
N ALA A 125 -2.28 6.99 -19.51
CA ALA A 125 -1.10 6.63 -20.30
C ALA A 125 -0.28 5.45 -19.71
N GLY A 126 -0.67 4.90 -18.56
CA GLY A 126 -0.09 3.69 -17.99
C GLY A 126 1.25 3.88 -17.25
N ARG A 127 1.81 2.78 -16.73
CA ARG A 127 3.00 2.76 -15.85
C ARG A 127 4.23 3.47 -16.45
N TRP A 128 4.40 3.42 -17.77
CA TRP A 128 5.51 4.08 -18.47
C TRP A 128 5.44 5.61 -18.36
N ALA A 129 4.25 6.20 -18.52
CA ALA A 129 4.08 7.64 -18.45
C ALA A 129 4.36 8.19 -17.05
N LEU A 130 3.99 7.44 -16.01
CA LEU A 130 4.30 7.81 -14.62
C LEU A 130 5.81 7.78 -14.31
N GLU A 131 6.54 6.81 -14.87
CA GLU A 131 8.00 6.74 -14.70
C GLU A 131 8.72 7.87 -15.46
N GLU A 132 8.23 8.24 -16.64
CA GLU A 132 8.77 9.39 -17.38
C GLU A 132 8.42 10.71 -16.70
N MET A 133 7.20 10.87 -16.17
CA MET A 133 6.80 12.02 -15.36
C MET A 133 7.75 12.21 -14.17
N ARG A 134 8.14 11.13 -13.49
CA ARG A 134 9.09 11.21 -12.37
C ARG A 134 10.40 11.87 -12.81
N ARG A 135 10.94 11.51 -13.98
CA ARG A 135 12.19 12.08 -14.51
C ARG A 135 12.02 13.54 -14.90
N VAL A 136 10.92 13.88 -15.56
CA VAL A 136 10.63 15.24 -16.01
C VAL A 136 10.43 16.18 -14.81
N VAL A 137 9.70 15.75 -13.77
CA VAL A 137 9.50 16.53 -12.54
C VAL A 137 10.81 16.87 -11.85
N VAL A 138 11.77 15.92 -11.79
CA VAL A 138 13.11 16.19 -11.23
C VAL A 138 13.86 17.23 -12.07
N THR A 139 13.76 17.17 -13.39
CA THR A 139 14.39 18.14 -14.29
C THR A 139 13.76 19.53 -14.14
N LEU A 140 12.43 19.63 -14.18
CA LEU A 140 11.69 20.88 -14.02
C LEU A 140 11.94 21.54 -12.66
N SER A 141 12.12 20.75 -11.61
CA SER A 141 12.49 21.29 -10.30
C SER A 141 13.90 21.88 -10.27
N ARG A 142 14.86 21.29 -11.01
CA ARG A 142 16.23 21.84 -11.13
C ARG A 142 16.28 23.11 -11.96
N GLU A 143 15.37 23.25 -12.92
CA GLU A 143 15.19 24.44 -13.74
C GLU A 143 14.48 25.59 -13.01
N GLY A 144 14.02 25.35 -11.77
CA GLY A 144 13.44 26.38 -10.91
C GLY A 144 11.96 26.63 -11.17
N HIS A 145 11.13 25.61 -10.97
CA HIS A 145 9.67 25.76 -11.03
C HIS A 145 9.19 26.86 -10.05
N PRO A 146 8.56 27.94 -10.53
CA PRO A 146 8.19 29.07 -9.68
C PRO A 146 7.00 28.72 -8.79
N CYS A 147 7.21 28.66 -7.48
CA CYS A 147 6.16 28.53 -6.47
C CYS A 147 6.34 29.61 -5.39
N SER A 148 5.32 30.45 -5.20
CA SER A 148 5.31 31.46 -4.13
C SER A 148 4.68 30.97 -2.82
N GLY A 149 4.01 29.81 -2.85
CA GLY A 149 3.17 29.33 -1.75
C GLY A 149 3.77 28.23 -0.88
N CYS A 150 4.90 27.66 -1.29
CA CYS A 150 5.49 26.47 -0.65
C CYS A 150 6.99 26.36 -1.00
N PRO A 151 7.84 25.83 -0.10
CA PRO A 151 9.25 25.60 -0.41
C PRO A 151 9.42 24.69 -1.64
N PRO A 152 10.34 24.98 -2.58
CA PRO A 152 10.54 24.16 -3.77
C PRO A 152 10.83 22.69 -3.47
N GLU A 153 11.55 22.41 -2.38
CA GLU A 153 11.89 21.06 -1.92
C GLU A 153 10.64 20.28 -1.50
N VAL A 154 9.71 20.94 -0.80
CA VAL A 154 8.43 20.36 -0.38
C VAL A 154 7.56 20.07 -1.61
N VAL A 155 7.52 20.99 -2.57
CA VAL A 155 6.75 20.81 -3.81
C VAL A 155 7.28 19.63 -4.63
N LEU A 156 8.59 19.54 -4.81
CA LEU A 156 9.22 18.42 -5.50
C LEU A 156 8.96 17.10 -4.76
N ALA A 157 9.22 17.05 -3.46
CA ALA A 157 9.06 15.84 -2.66
C ALA A 157 7.61 15.36 -2.67
N ALA A 158 6.64 16.28 -2.53
CA ALA A 158 5.23 15.95 -2.58
C ALA A 158 4.80 15.45 -3.97
N ALA A 159 5.27 16.09 -5.05
CA ALA A 159 4.99 15.63 -6.42
C ALA A 159 5.52 14.21 -6.67
N LEU A 160 6.74 13.90 -6.21
CA LEU A 160 7.33 12.57 -6.32
C LEU A 160 6.57 11.54 -5.47
N GLN A 161 6.13 11.93 -4.27
CA GLN A 161 5.34 11.06 -3.40
C GLN A 161 4.02 10.67 -4.08
N ILE A 162 3.32 11.63 -4.69
CA ILE A 162 2.06 11.38 -5.43
C ILE A 162 2.30 10.43 -6.61
N ILE A 163 3.35 10.66 -7.41
CA ILE A 163 3.70 9.76 -8.52
C ILE A 163 4.00 8.35 -8.01
N ASN A 164 4.74 8.22 -6.91
CA ASN A 164 5.09 6.92 -6.33
C ASN A 164 3.85 6.19 -5.78
N SER A 165 2.94 6.89 -5.09
CA SER A 165 1.67 6.29 -4.64
C SER A 165 0.87 5.74 -5.82
N GLN A 166 0.82 6.48 -6.93
CA GLN A 166 0.15 6.03 -8.16
C GLN A 166 0.86 4.84 -8.81
N LEU A 167 2.20 4.82 -8.86
CA LEU A 167 2.98 3.68 -9.36
C LEU A 167 2.78 2.39 -8.53
N MET A 168 2.49 2.55 -7.23
CA MET A 168 2.14 1.47 -6.31
C MET A 168 0.67 1.04 -6.40
N GLY A 169 -0.12 1.65 -7.28
CA GLY A 169 -1.53 1.31 -7.47
C GLY A 169 -2.47 1.92 -6.42
N ASP A 170 -2.06 3.03 -5.78
CA ASP A 170 -2.96 3.75 -4.90
C ASP A 170 -4.05 4.49 -5.70
N SER A 171 -5.30 4.15 -5.40
CA SER A 171 -6.48 4.74 -6.03
C SER A 171 -7.10 5.87 -5.22
N ALA A 172 -6.41 6.33 -4.16
CA ALA A 172 -6.81 7.52 -3.43
C ALA A 172 -6.91 8.75 -4.35
N SER A 173 -7.83 9.66 -4.03
CA SER A 173 -7.96 10.90 -4.79
C SER A 173 -6.66 11.69 -4.71
N ILE A 174 -6.31 12.45 -5.76
CA ILE A 174 -5.12 13.32 -5.72
C ILE A 174 -5.21 14.31 -4.55
N SER A 175 -6.43 14.69 -4.17
CA SER A 175 -6.71 15.53 -3.01
C SER A 175 -6.29 14.87 -1.69
N ASP A 176 -6.54 13.58 -1.51
CA ASP A 176 -6.11 12.83 -0.31
C ASP A 176 -4.61 12.51 -0.37
N LEU A 177 -4.10 12.10 -1.53
CA LEU A 177 -2.66 11.90 -1.74
C LEU A 177 -1.87 13.18 -1.50
N MET A 178 -2.44 14.36 -1.77
CA MET A 178 -1.80 15.63 -1.45
C MET A 178 -1.66 15.84 0.06
N TYR A 179 -2.67 15.44 0.86
CA TYR A 179 -2.55 15.50 2.31
C TYR A 179 -1.46 14.56 2.81
N GLU A 180 -1.49 13.31 2.38
CA GLU A 180 -0.50 12.30 2.77
C GLU A 180 0.91 12.67 2.34
N ALA A 181 1.05 13.20 1.11
CA ALA A 181 2.33 13.64 0.59
C ALA A 181 2.89 14.82 1.38
N LEU A 182 2.08 15.83 1.66
CA LEU A 182 2.54 16.99 2.44
C LEU A 182 2.83 16.62 3.89
N GLU A 183 1.99 15.80 4.53
CA GLU A 183 2.24 15.31 5.88
C GLU A 183 3.52 14.47 5.98
N ALA A 184 3.89 13.76 4.92
CA ALA A 184 5.12 12.96 4.88
C ALA A 184 6.39 13.78 4.62
N VAL A 185 6.31 14.89 3.89
CA VAL A 185 7.50 15.61 3.39
C VAL A 185 7.70 17.01 3.98
N ASP A 186 6.65 17.61 4.55
CA ASP A 186 6.69 18.92 5.20
C ASP A 186 6.60 18.72 6.71
N THR A 187 7.74 18.87 7.39
CA THR A 187 7.83 18.70 8.86
C THR A 187 6.98 19.68 9.64
N ASP A 188 6.64 20.82 9.02
CA ASP A 188 5.79 21.85 9.60
C ASP A 188 4.33 21.70 9.17
N PHE A 189 3.98 20.59 8.51
CA PHE A 189 2.62 20.34 8.09
C PHE A 189 1.72 20.12 9.32
N PRO A 190 0.61 20.87 9.47
CA PRO A 190 -0.28 20.69 10.60
C PRO A 190 -0.89 19.29 10.57
N GLY A 191 -0.70 18.53 11.65
CA GLY A 191 -1.23 17.16 11.77
C GLY A 191 -2.75 17.12 11.75
N GLY A 192 -3.30 16.07 11.12
CA GLY A 192 -4.74 15.88 10.95
C GLY A 192 -5.37 16.87 9.96
N LYS A 193 -6.64 16.66 9.62
CA LYS A 193 -7.39 17.50 8.66
C LYS A 193 -7.90 18.81 9.30
N SER A 194 -7.01 19.55 9.96
CA SER A 194 -7.30 20.87 10.54
C SER A 194 -7.46 21.95 9.46
N ASP A 195 -8.06 23.08 9.80
CA ASP A 195 -8.19 24.22 8.87
C ASP A 195 -6.83 24.77 8.42
N ALA A 196 -5.82 24.72 9.30
CA ALA A 196 -4.45 25.08 8.97
C ALA A 196 -3.83 24.10 7.95
N ALA A 197 -4.05 22.80 8.12
CA ALA A 197 -3.62 21.78 7.16
C ALA A 197 -4.31 21.99 5.81
N ARG A 198 -5.61 22.31 5.82
CA ARG A 198 -6.40 22.61 4.62
C ARG A 198 -5.86 23.81 3.85
N GLN A 199 -5.58 24.92 4.54
CA GLN A 199 -5.00 26.11 3.93
C GLN A 199 -3.59 25.83 3.38
N ARG A 200 -2.76 25.09 4.12
CA ARG A 200 -1.41 24.74 3.67
C ARG A 200 -1.44 23.81 2.45
N LYS A 201 -2.34 22.83 2.44
CA LYS A 201 -2.63 21.99 1.27
C LYS A 201 -3.07 22.82 0.07
N MET A 202 -3.95 23.81 0.22
CA MET A 202 -4.39 24.63 -0.92
C MET A 202 -3.20 25.38 -1.55
N ARG A 203 -2.34 25.99 -0.72
CA ARG A 203 -1.17 26.75 -1.19
C ARG A 203 -0.14 25.85 -1.88
N CYS A 204 0.29 24.78 -1.20
CA CYS A 204 1.29 23.86 -1.72
C CYS A 204 0.74 23.00 -2.87
N GLY A 205 -0.51 22.56 -2.77
CA GLY A 205 -1.18 21.74 -3.76
C GLY A 205 -1.30 22.42 -5.12
N ARG A 206 -1.52 23.75 -5.17
CA ARG A 206 -1.50 24.50 -6.42
C ARG A 206 -0.14 24.41 -7.12
N CYS A 207 0.96 24.49 -6.38
CA CYS A 207 2.30 24.37 -6.94
C CYS A 207 2.63 22.94 -7.37
N VAL A 208 2.27 21.95 -6.56
CA VAL A 208 2.48 20.53 -6.87
C VAL A 208 1.73 20.13 -8.14
N LEU A 209 0.45 20.52 -8.25
CA LEU A 209 -0.36 20.26 -9.44
C LEU A 209 0.17 21.01 -10.67
N GLY A 210 0.64 22.25 -10.50
CA GLY A 210 1.28 23.01 -11.58
C GLY A 210 2.54 22.33 -12.12
N LEU A 211 3.37 21.80 -11.22
CA LEU A 211 4.57 21.04 -11.59
C LEU A 211 4.23 19.73 -12.31
N LEU A 212 3.24 18.99 -11.81
CA LEU A 212 2.78 17.75 -12.44
C LEU A 212 2.18 17.99 -13.82
N ARG A 213 1.33 19.01 -13.98
CA ARG A 213 0.76 19.40 -15.28
C ARG A 213 1.87 19.75 -16.28
N ARG A 214 2.84 20.57 -15.85
CA ARG A 214 3.96 20.95 -16.72
C ARG A 214 4.77 19.74 -17.15
N ALA A 215 4.91 18.73 -16.29
CA ALA A 215 5.58 17.48 -16.64
C ALA A 215 4.81 16.69 -17.71
N VAL A 216 3.47 16.68 -17.65
CA VAL A 216 2.63 16.06 -18.69
C VAL A 216 2.78 16.77 -20.02
N GLU A 217 2.68 18.10 -20.05
CA GLU A 217 2.88 18.90 -21.27
C GLU A 217 4.22 18.59 -21.95
N VAL A 218 5.31 18.52 -21.17
CA VAL A 218 6.64 18.18 -21.69
C VAL A 218 6.72 16.76 -22.27
N ILE A 219 5.95 15.81 -21.72
CA ILE A 219 5.90 14.43 -22.24
C ILE A 219 5.11 14.37 -23.53
N GLU A 220 4.00 15.11 -23.62
CA GLU A 220 3.18 15.21 -24.83
C GLU A 220 3.94 15.90 -25.96
N GLU A 221 4.70 16.97 -25.68
CA GLU A 221 5.57 17.64 -26.65
C GLU A 221 6.70 16.73 -27.20
N ARG A 222 7.03 15.63 -26.50
CA ARG A 222 8.08 14.68 -26.87
C ARG A 222 7.58 13.40 -27.53
N SER A 223 6.26 13.19 -27.56
CA SER A 223 5.60 11.99 -28.09
C SER A 223 5.13 12.20 -29.54
#